data_AF-A0A4S8LEX6-F1
#
_entry.id   AF-A0A4S8LEX6-F1
#
_cell.length_a   1.000
_cell.length_b   1.000
_cell.length_c   1.000
_cell.angle_alpha   90.00
_cell.angle_beta   90.00
_cell.angle_gamma   90.00
#
_symmetry.space_group_name_H-M   'P 1'
#
loop_
_entity.id
_entity.type
_entity.pdbx_description
1 polymer ?
#
loop_
_entity_poly.entity_id
_entity_poly.type
_entity_poly.pdbx_seq_one_letter_code
_entity_poly.pdbx_strand_id
1 'polypeptide(L)' 'FGKLFEKVLSLRTGQCNVKMSETIQSLWLDMIISGRAKRSFAVSHNVPLDKADKFDKRIEGYTKVLLH' A
#
# COMPACT_ATOMS: atom_id res chain seq x y z
N PHE A 1 15.55 20.38 -4.27
CA PHE A 1 14.54 20.72 -3.25
C PHE A 1 14.63 22.22 -2.98
N GLY A 2 13.54 23.00 -3.10
CA GLY A 2 13.63 24.46 -2.84
C GLY A 2 12.47 25.29 -3.41
N LYS A 3 11.92 24.91 -4.56
CA LYS A 3 10.82 25.67 -5.21
C LYS A 3 9.42 25.39 -4.65
N LEU A 4 9.31 24.62 -3.56
CA LEU A 4 8.01 24.19 -3.02
C LEU A 4 7.21 25.39 -2.50
N PHE A 5 7.91 26.33 -1.85
CA PHE A 5 7.35 27.56 -1.31
C PHE A 5 6.95 28.54 -2.43
N GLU A 6 7.83 28.74 -3.41
CA GLU A 6 7.57 29.59 -4.59
C GLU A 6 6.38 29.11 -5.43
N LYS A 7 6.14 27.80 -5.44
CA LYS A 7 5.02 27.18 -6.15
C LYS A 7 3.76 27.05 -5.30
N VAL A 8 3.76 27.51 -4.05
CA VAL A 8 2.62 27.45 -3.13
C VAL A 8 2.05 26.02 -3.05
N LEU A 9 2.95 25.03 -2.92
CA LEU A 9 2.57 23.63 -2.80
C LEU A 9 2.54 23.20 -1.34
N SER A 10 1.45 22.53 -0.95
CA SER A 10 1.33 21.91 0.36
C SER A 10 1.92 20.51 0.34
N LEU A 11 2.84 20.22 1.27
CA LEU A 11 3.32 18.87 1.53
C LEU A 11 2.56 18.30 2.73
N ARG A 12 2.05 17.07 2.62
CA ARG A 12 1.51 16.33 3.76
C ARG A 12 2.38 15.10 4.00
N THR A 13 2.80 14.95 5.25
CA THR A 13 3.62 13.83 5.73
C THR A 13 3.03 13.30 7.02
N GLY A 14 3.47 12.11 7.44
CA GLY A 14 3.00 11.47 8.65
C GLY A 14 2.48 10.06 8.36
N GLN A 15 2.25 9.32 9.44
CA GLN A 15 1.64 8.00 9.33
C GLN A 15 0.17 8.17 8.92
N CYS A 16 -0.30 7.33 8.00
CA CYS A 16 -1.71 7.29 7.65
C CYS A 16 -2.51 6.88 8.89
N ASN A 17 -3.54 7.67 9.26
CA ASN A 17 -4.42 7.29 10.36
C ASN A 17 -5.30 6.11 9.92
N VAL A 18 -4.85 4.90 10.24
CA VAL A 18 -5.52 3.65 9.85
C VAL A 18 -6.91 3.51 10.52
N LYS A 19 -7.21 4.24 11.60
CA LYS A 19 -8.54 4.21 12.25
C LYS A 19 -9.51 5.23 11.67
N MET A 20 -9.08 6.47 11.39
CA MET A 20 -9.87 7.36 10.50
C MET A 20 -10.01 6.77 9.09
N SER A 21 -9.15 5.82 8.74
CA SER A 21 -9.31 5.05 7.53
C SER A 21 -10.56 4.17 7.54
N GLU A 22 -11.32 3.94 8.62
CA GLU A 22 -12.59 3.20 8.52
C GLU A 22 -13.48 3.73 7.38
N THR A 23 -13.52 5.05 7.17
CA THR A 23 -14.16 5.67 6.00
C THR A 23 -13.39 5.46 4.69
N ILE A 24 -12.06 5.57 4.69
CA ILE A 24 -11.21 5.35 3.50
C ILE A 24 -11.21 3.86 3.10
N GLN A 25 -10.87 2.92 3.98
CA GLN A 25 -11.04 1.48 3.84
C GLN A 25 -12.45 1.09 3.41
N SER A 26 -13.52 1.69 3.95
CA SER A 26 -14.89 1.41 3.46
C SER A 26 -15.07 1.88 2.02
N LEU A 27 -14.62 3.09 1.67
CA LEU A 27 -14.65 3.57 0.28
C LEU A 27 -13.84 2.66 -0.67
N TRP A 28 -12.67 2.20 -0.23
CA TRP A 28 -11.85 1.26 -0.99
C TRP A 28 -12.52 -0.11 -1.10
N LEU A 29 -13.09 -0.60 -0.01
CA LEU A 29 -13.82 -1.86 0.02
C LEU A 29 -15.05 -1.80 -0.89
N ASP A 30 -15.82 -0.73 -0.83
CA ASP A 30 -16.95 -0.45 -1.70
C ASP A 30 -16.53 -0.42 -3.16
N MET A 31 -15.40 0.22 -3.49
CA MET A 31 -14.85 0.19 -4.84
C MET A 31 -14.43 -1.22 -5.26
N ILE A 32 -13.90 -2.04 -4.37
CA ILE A 32 -13.50 -3.42 -4.67
C ILE A 32 -14.73 -4.32 -4.86
N ILE A 33 -15.72 -4.21 -3.98
CA ILE A 33 -16.99 -4.95 -4.03
C ILE A 33 -17.79 -4.55 -5.26
N SER A 34 -17.84 -3.25 -5.60
CA SER A 34 -18.51 -2.75 -6.80
C SER A 34 -17.70 -2.98 -8.09
N GLY A 35 -16.58 -3.71 -8.03
CA GLY A 35 -15.74 -4.03 -9.20
C GLY A 35 -14.97 -2.85 -9.82
N ARG A 36 -14.93 -1.69 -9.17
CA ARG A 36 -14.24 -0.48 -9.63
C ARG A 36 -12.73 -0.47 -9.34
N ALA A 37 -12.25 -1.34 -8.44
CA ALA A 37 -10.83 -1.46 -8.10
C ALA A 37 -10.40 -2.91 -7.82
N LYS A 38 -9.15 -3.27 -8.14
CA LYS A 38 -8.54 -4.56 -7.79
C LYS A 38 -7.38 -4.38 -6.81
N ARG A 39 -7.39 -5.12 -5.68
CA ARG A 39 -6.34 -5.06 -4.63
C ARG A 39 -4.99 -5.66 -5.05
N SER A 40 -4.99 -6.56 -6.03
CA SER A 40 -3.87 -7.44 -6.34
C SER A 40 -2.88 -6.89 -7.37
N PHE A 41 -3.13 -5.74 -8.00
CA PHE A 41 -2.30 -5.27 -9.12
C PHE A 41 -0.80 -5.14 -8.78
N ALA A 42 -0.46 -4.86 -7.53
CA ALA A 42 0.92 -4.71 -7.08
C ALA A 42 1.46 -5.92 -6.28
N VAL A 43 0.67 -6.98 -6.05
CA VAL A 43 1.12 -8.15 -5.27
C VAL A 43 2.00 -9.03 -6.17
N SER A 44 3.28 -9.13 -5.81
CA SER A 44 4.27 -9.92 -6.55
C SER A 44 4.23 -11.41 -6.22
N HIS A 45 3.96 -11.77 -4.96
CA HIS A 45 4.04 -13.15 -4.48
C HIS A 45 2.99 -13.45 -3.41
N ASN A 46 2.49 -14.68 -3.41
CA ASN A 46 1.63 -15.23 -2.37
C ASN A 46 2.30 -16.52 -1.86
N VAL A 47 2.83 -16.50 -0.63
CA VAL A 47 3.66 -17.61 -0.12
C VAL A 47 3.24 -18.00 1.30
N PRO A 48 3.41 -19.27 1.67
CA PRO A 48 3.16 -19.73 3.03
C PRO A 48 4.12 -19.07 4.05
N LEU A 49 3.69 -19.00 5.31
CA LEU A 49 4.44 -18.41 6.44
C LEU A 49 5.89 -18.92 6.57
N ASP A 50 6.15 -20.18 6.25
CA ASP A 50 7.46 -20.82 6.27
C ASP A 50 8.47 -20.21 5.27
N LYS A 51 8.01 -19.47 4.26
CA LYS A 51 8.83 -18.82 3.24
C LYS A 51 9.04 -17.32 3.47
N ALA A 52 8.68 -16.81 4.65
CA ALA A 52 8.82 -15.40 5.01
C ALA A 52 10.26 -14.86 4.91
N ASP A 53 11.27 -15.71 5.15
CA ASP A 53 12.71 -15.34 5.11
C ASP A 53 13.16 -14.70 3.79
N LYS A 54 12.49 -15.04 2.68
CA LYS A 54 12.82 -14.48 1.35
C LYS A 54 12.43 -13.00 1.24
N PHE A 55 11.35 -12.60 1.90
CA PHE A 55 10.93 -11.20 1.98
C PHE A 55 11.88 -10.39 2.87
N ASP A 56 12.26 -10.96 4.02
CA ASP A 56 13.16 -10.29 4.96
C ASP A 56 14.55 -10.02 4.35
N LYS A 57 15.04 -10.96 3.53
CA LYS A 57 16.30 -10.81 2.77
C LYS A 57 16.23 -9.80 1.61
N ARG A 58 15.09 -9.12 1.40
CA ARG A 58 14.88 -8.09 0.35
C ARG A 58 15.37 -8.54 -1.03
N ILE A 59 15.09 -9.78 -1.39
CA ILE A 59 15.47 -10.36 -2.67
C ILE A 59 14.80 -9.57 -3.80
N GLU A 60 15.54 -9.32 -4.87
CA GLU A 60 15.03 -8.63 -6.05
C GLU A 60 13.78 -9.35 -6.62
N GLY A 61 12.73 -8.58 -6.96
CA GLY A 61 11.45 -9.12 -7.43
C GLY A 61 10.39 -9.38 -6.35
N TYR A 62 10.71 -9.26 -5.06
CA TYR A 62 9.76 -9.38 -3.93
C TYR A 62 9.27 -8.00 -3.47
N THR A 63 8.38 -7.38 -4.25
CA THR A 63 7.93 -5.99 -4.03
C THR A 63 6.75 -5.86 -3.05
N LYS A 64 5.78 -6.78 -3.14
CA LYS A 64 4.65 -6.90 -2.19
C LYS A 64 4.29 -8.37 -2.07
N VAL A 65 4.39 -8.89 -0.86
CA VAL A 65 4.20 -10.32 -0.55
C VAL A 65 3.01 -10.47 0.38
N LEU A 66 2.13 -11.40 0.05
CA LEU A 66 1.07 -11.85 0.97
C LEU A 66 1.52 -13.16 1.61
N LEU A 67 1.54 -13.17 2.94
CA LEU A 67 1.82 -14.37 3.73
C LEU A 67 0.48 -14.95 4.20
N HIS A 68 0.35 -16.26 4.10
CA HIS A 68 -0.82 -17.02 4.56
C HIS A 68 -0.40 -18.26 5.33
#